data_AF-A0A4Y2MAC6-F1
#
_entry.id   AF-A0A4Y2MAC6-F1
#
_cell.length_a   1.000
_cell.length_b   1.000
_cell.length_c   1.000
_cell.angle_alpha   90.00
_cell.angle_beta   90.00
_cell.angle_gamma   90.00
#
_symmetry.space_group_name_H-M   'P 1'
#
loop_
_entity.id
_entity.type
_entity.pdbx_description
1 polymer ?
#
loop_
_entity_poly.entity_id
_entity_poly.type
_entity_poly.pdbx_seq_one_letter_code
_entity_poly.pdbx_strand_id
1 'polypeptide(L)'
;MSLNKCCFSHSTSDFHNLHFDQLSEEDTVKTLGVLWNSSYDTFCFKVSLPTNLIFTKRDVLSQIARLFDPLGPLGPVISKAKFFMQRLWLLKFDWHEKLPAAVANEWSEFVQSLPALEKLKIPRFVLLENPERITLQGFGDASEKGFGAVIYISVHTDNGDKHRQLLCSKSGVAPLKTL
;
A
#
# COMPACT_ATOMS: atom_id res chain seq x y z
N MET A 1 30.52 13.61 5.54
CA MET A 1 29.44 12.62 5.33
C MET A 1 28.90 12.88 3.93
N SER A 2 29.34 12.08 2.95
CA SER A 2 29.25 12.39 1.53
C SER A 2 27.94 11.88 0.92
N LEU A 3 27.22 12.76 0.23
CA LEU A 3 26.06 12.41 -0.60
C LEU A 3 26.58 11.92 -1.96
N ASN A 4 26.43 10.63 -2.25
CA ASN A 4 26.74 10.09 -3.56
C ASN A 4 25.62 10.47 -4.54
N LYS A 5 25.99 11.32 -5.50
CA LYS A 5 25.21 11.74 -6.66
C LYS A 5 25.50 10.74 -7.77
N CYS A 6 24.55 9.84 -8.09
CA CYS A 6 24.69 8.97 -9.26
C CYS A 6 24.21 9.73 -10.50
N CYS A 7 25.15 10.36 -11.22
CA CYS A 7 24.98 10.73 -12.62
C CYS A 7 25.68 9.65 -13.46
N PHE A 8 24.93 8.90 -14.28
CA PHE A 8 25.54 8.08 -15.33
C PHE A 8 25.50 8.86 -16.64
N SER A 9 26.66 9.36 -17.05
CA SER A 9 26.94 9.75 -18.42
C SER A 9 27.87 8.69 -19.00
N HIS A 10 27.40 7.79 -19.85
CA HIS A 10 28.29 6.97 -20.68
C HIS A 10 27.79 6.94 -22.13
N SER A 11 28.77 7.16 -23.00
CA SER A 11 28.72 7.14 -24.45
C SER A 11 28.28 5.79 -25.01
N THR A 12 27.50 5.85 -26.09
CA THR A 12 27.05 4.73 -26.91
C THR A 12 28.23 4.02 -27.60
N SER A 13 28.80 2.98 -26.98
CA SER A 13 29.61 2.00 -27.73
C SER A 13 29.84 0.62 -27.08
N ASP A 14 29.37 0.34 -25.85
CA ASP A 14 29.61 -0.95 -25.20
C ASP A 14 28.29 -1.67 -24.84
N PHE A 15 27.56 -2.12 -25.87
CA PHE A 15 26.30 -2.88 -25.74
C PHE A 15 26.41 -4.34 -26.21
N HIS A 16 27.60 -4.94 -26.16
CA HIS A 16 27.74 -6.38 -26.39
C HIS A 16 28.26 -7.05 -25.11
N ASN A 17 27.41 -7.87 -24.52
CA ASN A 17 27.66 -8.84 -23.43
C ASN A 17 27.28 -8.42 -21.99
N LEU A 18 26.13 -7.77 -21.81
CA LEU A 18 25.34 -7.98 -20.59
C LEU A 18 24.30 -9.07 -20.90
N HIS A 19 24.70 -10.31 -20.64
CA HIS A 19 23.78 -11.44 -20.60
C HIS A 19 22.89 -11.22 -19.37
N PHE A 20 21.76 -10.53 -19.56
CA PHE A 20 20.66 -10.56 -18.60
C PHE A 20 20.10 -11.97 -18.65
N ASP A 21 20.40 -12.76 -17.62
CA ASP A 21 19.84 -14.10 -17.45
C ASP A 21 18.33 -14.05 -17.67
N GLN A 22 17.85 -14.93 -18.56
CA GLN A 22 16.43 -15.12 -18.85
C GLN A 22 15.66 -15.45 -17.57
N LEU A 23 14.87 -14.51 -17.09
CA LEU A 23 13.92 -14.71 -16.00
C LEU A 23 12.57 -15.16 -16.58
N SER A 24 12.21 -16.43 -16.38
CA SER A 24 10.87 -16.95 -16.68
C SER A 24 10.03 -17.10 -15.40
N GLU A 25 8.74 -16.79 -15.54
CA GLU A 25 7.73 -16.44 -14.53
C GLU A 25 7.86 -15.02 -13.92
N GLU A 26 8.25 -14.11 -14.83
CA GLU A 26 7.63 -12.82 -15.16
C GLU A 26 7.68 -11.70 -14.09
N ASP A 27 8.81 -10.99 -14.11
CA ASP A 27 8.86 -9.53 -14.10
C ASP A 27 8.33 -8.82 -12.84
N THR A 28 8.34 -9.52 -11.71
CA THR A 28 7.81 -8.98 -10.45
C THR A 28 8.90 -8.75 -9.40
N VAL A 29 9.23 -7.49 -9.11
CA VAL A 29 10.18 -7.13 -8.02
C VAL A 29 9.41 -6.86 -6.73
N LYS A 30 9.82 -7.49 -5.63
CA LYS A 30 9.23 -7.29 -4.30
C LYS A 30 10.10 -6.37 -3.45
N THR A 31 9.55 -5.24 -3.03
CA THR A 31 10.21 -4.35 -2.04
C THR A 31 9.26 -4.07 -0.89
N LEU A 32 9.64 -4.45 0.32
CA LEU A 32 8.91 -4.21 1.57
C LEU A 32 7.44 -4.68 1.60
N GLY A 33 6.99 -5.50 0.64
CA GLY A 33 5.61 -6.01 0.57
C GLY A 33 4.80 -5.47 -0.62
N VAL A 34 5.28 -4.45 -1.32
CA VAL A 34 4.71 -4.01 -2.60
C VAL A 34 5.39 -4.79 -3.73
N LEU A 35 4.58 -5.30 -4.65
CA LEU A 35 5.05 -5.93 -5.87
C LEU A 35 4.98 -4.92 -7.02
N TRP A 36 6.01 -4.88 -7.85
CA TRP A 36 5.99 -4.13 -9.10
C TRP A 36 6.00 -5.11 -10.25
N ASN A 37 4.95 -5.07 -11.09
CA ASN A 37 4.91 -5.77 -12.36
C ASN A 37 5.49 -4.84 -13.44
N SER A 38 6.68 -5.18 -13.97
CA SER A 38 7.37 -4.34 -14.95
C SER A 38 6.70 -4.34 -16.32
N SER A 39 6.08 -5.46 -16.72
CA SER A 39 5.45 -5.59 -18.04
C SER A 39 4.27 -4.62 -18.23
N TYR A 40 3.49 -4.37 -17.17
CA TYR A 40 2.35 -3.44 -17.19
C TYR A 40 2.63 -2.12 -16.47
N ASP A 41 3.82 -1.96 -15.91
CA ASP A 41 4.22 -0.85 -15.03
C ASP A 41 3.20 -0.55 -13.90
N THR A 42 2.81 -1.59 -13.16
CA THR A 42 1.81 -1.47 -12.09
C THR A 42 2.35 -1.95 -10.74
N PHE A 43 1.95 -1.26 -9.67
CA PHE A 43 2.03 -1.81 -8.33
C PHE A 43 0.90 -2.82 -8.12
N CYS A 44 1.27 -3.97 -7.57
CA CYS A 44 0.42 -5.11 -7.25
C CYS A 44 0.62 -5.49 -5.78
N PHE A 45 -0.34 -6.25 -5.25
CA PHE A 45 -0.31 -6.73 -3.87
C PHE A 45 -0.45 -8.24 -3.84
N LYS A 46 0.26 -8.89 -2.91
CA LYS A 46 0.14 -10.33 -2.66
C LYS A 46 -0.11 -10.57 -1.19
N VAL A 47 -1.13 -11.35 -0.91
CA VAL A 47 -1.62 -11.63 0.43
C VAL A 47 -1.39 -13.10 0.73
N SER A 48 -0.70 -13.38 1.83
CA SER A 48 -0.59 -14.75 2.33
C SER A 48 -1.50 -14.91 3.54
N LEU A 49 -2.56 -15.71 3.35
CA LEU A 49 -3.48 -16.05 4.41
C LEU A 49 -2.74 -16.81 5.54
N PRO A 50 -3.04 -16.49 6.81
CA PRO A 50 -2.52 -17.25 7.93
C PRO A 50 -3.12 -18.66 7.92
N THR A 51 -2.29 -19.66 8.22
CA THR A 51 -2.72 -21.06 8.37
C THR A 51 -3.40 -21.31 9.73
N ASN A 52 -3.14 -20.45 10.71
CA ASN A 52 -3.67 -20.57 12.06
C ASN A 52 -5.09 -20.00 12.14
N LEU A 53 -6.01 -20.78 12.71
CA LEU A 53 -7.40 -20.36 13.00
C LEU A 53 -7.57 -19.76 14.40
N ILE A 54 -6.53 -19.84 15.23
CA ILE A 54 -6.50 -19.25 16.56
C ILE A 54 -5.63 -18.00 16.49
N PHE A 55 -6.22 -16.86 16.78
CA PHE A 55 -5.54 -15.57 16.77
C PHE A 55 -5.28 -15.07 18.19
N THR A 56 -4.11 -14.51 18.40
CA THR A 56 -3.77 -13.67 19.56
C THR A 56 -3.69 -12.21 19.15
N LYS A 57 -3.66 -11.29 20.12
CA LYS A 57 -3.42 -9.86 19.85
C LYS A 57 -2.09 -9.64 19.11
N ARG A 58 -1.07 -10.44 19.41
CA ARG A 58 0.21 -10.46 18.68
C ARG A 58 0.04 -10.80 17.20
N ASP A 59 -0.74 -11.84 16.91
CA ASP A 59 -0.94 -12.30 15.53
C ASP A 59 -1.65 -11.25 14.68
N VAL A 60 -2.66 -10.59 15.27
CA VAL A 60 -3.36 -9.47 14.65
C VAL A 60 -2.39 -8.35 14.28
N LEU A 61 -1.55 -7.89 15.23
CA LEU A 61 -0.59 -6.83 14.92
C LEU A 61 0.41 -7.26 13.84
N SER A 62 0.92 -8.49 13.93
CA SER A 62 1.83 -9.04 12.94
C SER A 62 1.22 -9.03 11.54
N GLN A 63 -0.05 -9.44 11.41
CA GLN A 63 -0.77 -9.41 10.14
C GLN A 63 -1.00 -8.00 9.62
N ILE A 64 -1.33 -7.03 10.49
CA ILE A 64 -1.44 -5.61 10.11
C ILE A 64 -0.11 -5.09 9.57
N ALA A 65 1.01 -5.43 10.23
CA ALA A 65 2.34 -4.98 9.81
C ALA A 65 2.76 -5.55 8.44
N ARG A 66 2.20 -6.69 8.01
CA ARG A 66 2.44 -7.28 6.68
C ARG A 66 1.73 -6.52 5.56
N LEU A 67 0.68 -5.75 5.86
CA LEU A 67 0.01 -4.86 4.91
C LEU A 67 0.81 -3.55 4.75
N PHE A 68 2.06 -3.67 4.31
CA PHE A 68 2.91 -2.52 4.09
C PHE A 68 2.40 -1.69 2.91
N ASP A 69 2.25 -0.38 3.13
CA ASP A 69 1.64 0.54 2.18
C ASP A 69 2.37 1.89 2.19
N PRO A 70 3.39 2.07 1.33
CA PRO A 70 4.21 3.27 1.34
C PRO A 70 3.49 4.50 0.77
N LEU A 71 2.55 4.30 -0.15
CA LEU A 71 1.84 5.40 -0.84
C LEU A 71 0.41 5.60 -0.35
N GLY A 72 -0.12 4.72 0.50
CA GLY A 72 -1.47 4.83 1.03
C GLY A 72 -2.64 4.20 0.24
N PRO A 73 -2.51 3.55 -0.94
CA PRO A 73 -3.68 2.98 -1.61
C PRO A 73 -4.45 1.92 -0.82
N LEU A 74 -3.80 1.23 0.13
CA LEU A 74 -4.46 0.28 1.04
C LEU A 74 -5.02 0.97 2.29
N GLY A 75 -4.95 2.31 2.37
CA GLY A 75 -5.36 3.13 3.49
C GLY A 75 -6.70 2.72 4.12
N PRO A 76 -7.79 2.51 3.37
CA PRO A 76 -9.07 2.07 3.93
C PRO A 76 -9.00 0.68 4.59
N VAL A 77 -8.27 -0.27 4.00
CA VAL A 77 -8.14 -1.63 4.52
C VAL A 77 -7.28 -1.65 5.77
N ILE A 78 -6.14 -0.95 5.75
CA ILE A 78 -5.26 -0.81 6.92
C ILE A 78 -5.98 -0.08 8.05
N SER A 79 -6.81 0.92 7.74
CA SER A 79 -7.57 1.66 8.76
C SER A 79 -8.55 0.75 9.50
N LYS A 80 -9.33 -0.08 8.78
CA LYS A 80 -10.21 -1.09 9.39
C LYS A 80 -9.43 -2.02 10.32
N ALA A 81 -8.27 -2.51 9.87
CA ALA A 81 -7.42 -3.39 10.65
C ALA A 81 -6.87 -2.69 11.92
N LYS A 82 -6.45 -1.43 11.80
CA LYS A 82 -5.96 -0.62 12.92
C LYS A 82 -7.07 -0.29 13.92
N PHE A 83 -8.31 -0.06 13.47
CA PHE A 83 -9.46 0.13 14.37
C PHE A 83 -9.76 -1.15 15.17
N PHE A 84 -9.69 -2.31 14.51
CA PHE A 84 -9.80 -3.60 15.19
C PHE A 84 -8.71 -3.75 16.27
N MET A 85 -7.46 -3.43 15.94
CA MET A 85 -6.35 -3.46 16.89
C MET A 85 -6.57 -2.51 18.07
N GLN A 86 -7.00 -1.26 17.80
CA GLN A 86 -7.32 -0.28 18.86
C GLN A 86 -8.39 -0.83 19.81
N ARG A 87 -9.42 -1.51 19.29
CA ARG A 87 -10.46 -2.15 20.10
C ARG A 87 -9.89 -3.25 20.99
N LEU A 88 -8.95 -4.07 20.49
CA LEU A 88 -8.29 -5.08 21.33
C LEU A 88 -7.50 -4.45 22.48
N TRP A 89 -6.84 -3.30 22.25
CA TRP A 89 -6.16 -2.56 23.31
C TRP A 89 -7.12 -2.01 24.35
N LEU A 90 -8.26 -1.46 23.93
CA LEU A 90 -9.30 -0.97 24.83
C LEU A 90 -9.89 -2.06 25.72
N LEU A 91 -10.07 -3.26 25.16
CA LEU A 91 -10.57 -4.45 25.88
C LEU A 91 -9.50 -5.11 26.77
N LYS A 92 -8.26 -4.59 26.77
CA LYS A 92 -7.15 -5.05 27.61
C LYS A 92 -6.77 -6.52 27.44
N PHE A 93 -6.98 -7.10 26.26
CA PHE A 93 -6.48 -8.44 25.95
C PHE A 93 -4.96 -8.54 26.14
N ASP A 94 -4.47 -9.66 26.64
CA ASP A 94 -3.02 -9.90 26.71
C ASP A 94 -2.43 -10.13 25.29
N TRP A 95 -1.11 -10.00 25.17
CA TRP A 95 -0.39 -10.24 23.91
C TRP A 95 -0.53 -11.68 23.39
N HIS A 96 -0.49 -12.65 24.31
CA HIS A 96 -0.50 -14.09 24.02
C HIS A 96 -1.85 -14.76 24.26
N GLU A 97 -2.81 -14.03 24.82
CA GLU A 97 -4.16 -14.52 25.06
C GLU A 97 -4.89 -14.76 23.74
N LYS A 98 -5.62 -15.88 23.68
CA LYS A 98 -6.46 -16.24 22.55
C LYS A 98 -7.66 -15.31 22.49
N LEU A 99 -7.96 -14.80 21.30
CA LEU A 99 -9.15 -13.98 21.10
C LEU A 99 -10.42 -14.82 21.32
N PRO A 100 -11.46 -14.27 21.99
CA PRO A 100 -12.76 -14.91 22.09
C PRO A 100 -13.34 -15.23 20.72
N ALA A 101 -14.12 -16.30 20.62
CA ALA A 101 -14.62 -16.82 19.34
C ALA A 101 -15.27 -15.75 18.45
N ALA A 102 -16.13 -14.88 19.02
CA ALA A 102 -16.77 -13.81 18.27
C ALA A 102 -15.77 -12.81 17.65
N VAL A 103 -14.75 -12.42 18.42
CA VAL A 103 -13.72 -11.46 17.98
C VAL A 103 -12.76 -12.11 16.97
N ALA A 104 -12.42 -13.39 17.19
CA ALA A 104 -11.61 -14.16 16.26
C ALA A 104 -12.31 -14.38 14.91
N ASN A 105 -13.63 -14.62 14.92
CA ASN A 105 -14.43 -14.77 13.70
C ASN A 105 -14.45 -13.48 12.88
N GLU A 106 -14.69 -12.32 13.51
CA GLU A 106 -14.63 -11.02 12.82
C GLU A 106 -13.25 -10.77 12.19
N TRP A 107 -12.17 -11.10 12.91
CA TRP A 107 -10.82 -11.01 12.33
C TRP A 107 -10.61 -11.98 11.17
N SER A 108 -11.10 -13.20 11.31
CA SER A 108 -11.03 -14.23 10.26
C SER A 108 -11.73 -13.78 8.98
N GLU A 109 -12.93 -13.21 9.09
CA GLU A 109 -13.66 -12.64 7.95
C GLU A 109 -12.88 -11.51 7.28
N PHE A 110 -12.30 -10.60 8.07
CA PHE A 110 -11.44 -9.55 7.54
C PHE A 110 -10.26 -10.13 6.75
N VAL A 111 -9.55 -11.09 7.33
CA VAL A 111 -8.39 -11.74 6.70
C VAL A 111 -8.78 -12.50 5.43
N GLN A 112 -9.91 -13.21 5.44
CA GLN A 112 -10.44 -13.92 4.27
C GLN A 112 -10.86 -12.98 3.14
N SER A 113 -11.14 -11.71 3.44
CA SER A 113 -11.43 -10.68 2.42
C SER A 113 -10.17 -10.12 1.74
N LEU A 114 -9.00 -10.22 2.39
CA LEU A 114 -7.75 -9.63 1.90
C LEU A 114 -7.27 -10.11 0.53
N PRO A 115 -7.50 -11.37 0.08
CA PRO A 115 -7.14 -11.80 -1.27
C PRO A 115 -7.77 -10.95 -2.38
N ALA A 116 -8.85 -10.20 -2.10
CA ALA A 116 -9.40 -9.24 -3.06
C ALA A 116 -8.40 -8.12 -3.44
N LEU A 117 -7.43 -7.82 -2.57
CA LEU A 117 -6.36 -6.85 -2.83
C LEU A 117 -5.45 -7.27 -3.97
N GLU A 118 -5.31 -8.57 -4.26
CA GLU A 118 -4.45 -9.05 -5.34
C GLU A 118 -4.98 -8.67 -6.73
N LYS A 119 -6.27 -8.32 -6.81
CA LYS A 119 -6.90 -7.81 -8.04
C LYS A 119 -6.58 -6.33 -8.28
N LEU A 120 -6.09 -5.62 -7.27
CA LEU A 120 -5.78 -4.20 -7.38
C LEU A 120 -4.46 -4.01 -8.13
N LYS A 121 -4.53 -3.33 -9.26
CA LYS A 121 -3.38 -2.90 -10.06
C LYS A 121 -3.35 -1.38 -10.09
N ILE A 122 -2.24 -0.79 -9.66
CA ILE A 122 -2.10 0.67 -9.58
C ILE A 122 -1.01 1.09 -10.57
N PRO A 123 -1.35 1.85 -11.63
CA PRO A 123 -0.35 2.38 -12.56
C PRO A 123 0.71 3.19 -11.82
N ARG A 124 2.00 2.89 -12.03
CA ARG A 124 3.10 3.62 -11.40
C ARG A 124 3.34 4.96 -12.09
N PHE A 125 3.23 5.00 -13.41
CA PHE A 125 3.29 6.23 -14.18
C PHE A 125 1.96 7.00 -14.08
N VAL A 126 2.05 8.29 -13.76
CA VAL A 126 0.88 9.14 -13.45
C VAL A 126 0.74 10.34 -14.39
N LEU A 127 1.62 10.46 -15.38
CA LEU A 127 1.62 11.57 -16.34
C LEU A 127 1.05 11.12 -17.69
N LEU A 128 0.77 12.09 -18.54
CA LEU A 128 0.48 11.91 -19.97
C LEU A 128 1.67 12.42 -20.78
N GLU A 129 1.75 12.05 -22.04
CA GLU A 129 2.69 12.65 -22.99
C GLU A 129 2.37 14.14 -23.17
N ASN A 130 3.39 14.99 -23.21
CA ASN A 130 3.28 16.44 -23.38
C ASN A 130 2.27 17.11 -22.42
N PRO A 131 2.48 17.01 -21.09
CA PRO A 131 1.56 17.62 -20.14
C PRO A 131 1.65 19.15 -20.21
N GLU A 132 0.54 19.80 -20.48
CA GLU A 132 0.43 21.26 -20.48
C GLU A 132 0.21 21.79 -19.05
N ARG A 133 -0.67 21.12 -18.29
CA ARG A 133 -1.00 21.52 -16.92
C ARG A 133 -1.13 20.33 -15.99
N ILE A 134 -0.37 20.40 -14.89
CA ILE A 134 -0.43 19.42 -13.80
C ILE A 134 -0.97 20.12 -12.56
N THR A 135 -1.95 19.50 -11.89
CA THR A 135 -2.57 20.02 -10.66
C THR A 135 -2.62 18.92 -9.61
N LEU A 136 -2.30 19.30 -8.36
CA LEU A 136 -2.49 18.43 -7.19
C LEU A 136 -3.71 18.91 -6.41
N GLN A 137 -4.58 17.96 -6.06
CA GLN A 137 -5.81 18.22 -5.31
C GLN A 137 -5.79 17.39 -4.04
N GLY A 138 -5.68 18.07 -2.90
CA GLY A 138 -5.72 17.46 -1.58
C GLY A 138 -7.13 17.44 -1.01
N PHE A 139 -7.55 16.31 -0.46
CA PHE A 139 -8.76 16.18 0.33
C PHE A 139 -8.41 15.57 1.68
N GLY A 140 -9.11 15.97 2.73
CA GLY A 140 -8.95 15.43 4.06
C GLY A 140 -10.28 15.36 4.78
N ASP A 141 -10.45 14.32 5.59
CA ASP A 141 -11.62 14.13 6.43
C ASP A 141 -11.21 13.50 7.77
N ALA A 142 -12.01 13.76 8.80
CA ALA A 142 -11.78 13.30 10.15
C ALA A 142 -13.09 12.87 10.83
N SER A 143 -13.00 11.81 11.62
CA SER A 143 -14.08 11.25 12.41
C SER A 143 -13.57 10.91 13.81
N GLU A 144 -14.48 10.55 14.71
CA GLU A 144 -14.15 10.07 16.05
C GLU A 144 -13.25 8.81 16.04
N LYS A 145 -13.28 8.02 14.96
CA LYS A 145 -12.48 6.79 14.86
C LYS A 145 -11.09 7.04 14.25
N GLY A 146 -10.97 8.03 13.38
CA GLY A 146 -9.75 8.27 12.64
C GLY A 146 -9.88 9.37 11.60
N PHE A 147 -8.76 9.66 10.97
CA PHE A 147 -8.63 10.70 9.95
C PHE A 147 -7.90 10.16 8.73
N GLY A 148 -8.16 10.78 7.59
CA GLY A 148 -7.54 10.43 6.32
C GLY A 148 -7.29 11.67 5.48
N ALA A 149 -6.21 11.64 4.71
CA ALA A 149 -5.93 12.62 3.67
C ALA A 149 -5.47 11.90 2.40
N VAL A 150 -5.88 12.44 1.25
CA VAL A 150 -5.59 11.91 -0.08
C VAL A 150 -5.12 13.05 -0.97
N ILE A 151 -4.16 12.77 -1.86
CA ILE A 151 -3.71 13.69 -2.89
C ILE A 151 -3.98 13.04 -4.24
N TYR A 152 -4.78 13.70 -5.07
CA TYR A 152 -4.98 13.34 -6.47
C TYR A 152 -4.10 14.20 -7.36
N ILE A 153 -3.55 13.59 -8.40
CA ILE A 153 -2.92 14.29 -9.51
C ILE A 153 -3.91 14.38 -10.68
N SER A 154 -4.00 15.56 -11.29
CA SER A 154 -4.77 15.81 -12.50
C SER A 154 -3.83 16.37 -13.56
N VAL A 155 -3.73 15.69 -14.70
CA VAL A 155 -2.88 16.09 -15.82
C VAL A 155 -3.77 16.43 -17.00
N HIS A 156 -3.46 17.54 -17.66
CA HIS A 156 -4.13 18.03 -18.85
C HIS A 156 -3.11 18.22 -19.97
N THR A 157 -3.45 17.79 -21.18
CA THR A 157 -2.65 18.00 -22.39
C THR A 157 -3.30 19.04 -23.31
N ASP A 158 -2.50 19.54 -24.26
CA ASP A 158 -2.92 20.46 -25.33
C ASP A 158 -4.00 19.87 -26.25
N ASN A 159 -3.98 18.54 -26.45
CA ASN A 159 -4.97 17.79 -27.21
C ASN A 159 -6.31 17.63 -26.47
N GLY A 160 -6.43 18.15 -25.24
CA GLY A 160 -7.64 18.08 -24.42
C GLY A 160 -7.74 16.80 -23.57
N ASP A 161 -6.74 15.92 -23.60
CA ASP A 161 -6.73 14.72 -22.76
C ASP A 161 -6.61 15.09 -21.29
N LYS A 162 -7.25 14.28 -20.46
CA LYS A 162 -7.29 14.50 -19.02
C LYS A 162 -7.13 13.19 -18.27
N HIS A 163 -6.09 13.10 -17.46
CA HIS A 163 -5.84 11.97 -16.57
C HIS A 163 -5.98 12.41 -15.12
N ARG A 164 -6.59 11.55 -14.30
CA ARG A 164 -6.71 11.75 -12.85
C ARG A 164 -6.44 10.46 -12.11
N GLN A 165 -5.58 10.53 -11.11
CA GLN A 165 -5.21 9.36 -10.32
C GLN A 165 -4.91 9.74 -8.86
N LEU A 166 -5.18 8.82 -7.94
CA LEU A 166 -4.69 8.93 -6.57
C LEU A 166 -3.16 8.82 -6.58
N LEU A 167 -2.47 9.88 -6.15
CA LEU A 167 -1.01 9.91 -6.09
C LEU A 167 -0.51 9.28 -4.79
N CYS A 168 -1.06 9.74 -3.66
CA CYS A 168 -0.79 9.15 -2.36
C CYS A 168 -1.87 9.50 -1.35
N SER A 169 -1.86 8.77 -0.23
CA SER A 169 -2.76 9.00 0.88
C SER A 169 -2.12 8.61 2.20
N LYS A 170 -2.69 9.14 3.28
CA LYS A 170 -2.29 8.82 4.64
C LYS A 170 -3.52 8.72 5.53
N SER A 171 -3.55 7.69 6.36
CA SER A 171 -4.60 7.50 7.36
C SER A 171 -4.02 7.28 8.74
N GLY A 172 -4.75 7.76 9.74
CA GLY A 172 -4.41 7.64 11.14
C GLY A 172 -5.63 7.25 11.97
N VAL A 173 -5.37 6.53 13.07
CA VAL A 173 -6.40 6.24 14.08
C VAL A 173 -6.48 7.43 15.02
N ALA A 174 -7.69 7.83 15.39
CA ALA A 174 -7.89 8.94 16.31
C ALA A 174 -7.39 8.56 17.72
N PRO A 175 -6.77 9.50 18.46
CA PRO A 175 -6.44 9.30 19.86
C PRO A 175 -7.69 8.97 20.68
N LEU A 176 -7.55 8.06 21.65
CA LEU A 176 -8.65 7.68 22.55
C LEU A 176 -8.96 8.73 23.61
N LYS A 177 -8.02 9.64 23.87
CA LYS A 177 -8.25 10.81 24.71
C LYS A 177 -8.77 11.92 23.81
N THR A 178 -10.04 12.24 23.97
CA THR A 178 -10.63 13.45 23.41
C THR A 178 -10.01 14.66 24.12
N LEU A 179 -9.58 15.65 23.35
CA LEU A 179 -9.07 16.94 23.87
C LEU A 179 -10.21 17.77 24.45
#